data_AF-A0A165Y461-F1
#
_entry.id   AF-A0A165Y461-F1
#
_cell.length_a   1.000
_cell.length_b   1.000
_cell.length_c   1.000
_cell.angle_alpha   90.00
_cell.angle_beta   90.00
_cell.angle_gamma   90.00
#
_symmetry.space_group_name_H-M   'P 1'
#
loop_
_entity.id
_entity.type
_entity.pdbx_description
1 polymer ?
#
loop_
_entity_poly.entity_id
_entity_poly.type
_entity_poly.pdbx_seq_one_letter_code
_entity_poly.pdbx_strand_id
1 'polypeptide(L)'
;MEYTTNKSTQYYALDETKCMDYYPRMETWRKNLKDQMDKKGVTARALSLAIGKSPDYVNKMLKNFTPTIEVFSAISHELGSNVGDLFYGSDGPDHSQLIKDFNQLSEDDKKVILRMIDGFSQK
;
A
#
# COMPACT_ATOMS: atom_id res chain seq x y z
N MET A 1 8.96 -51.54 16.40
CA MET A 1 8.50 -50.67 15.29
C MET A 1 8.94 -49.27 15.66
N GLU A 2 10.06 -48.84 15.11
CA GLU A 2 10.72 -47.58 15.41
C GLU A 2 9.98 -46.45 14.68
N TYR A 3 9.52 -45.45 15.44
CA TYR A 3 8.97 -44.22 14.88
C TYR A 3 10.15 -43.30 14.58
N THR A 4 10.46 -43.18 13.29
CA THR A 4 11.44 -42.22 12.79
C THR A 4 10.88 -40.80 12.94
N THR A 5 11.50 -40.01 13.80
CA THR A 5 11.21 -38.58 13.98
C THR A 5 11.73 -37.81 12.77
N ASN A 6 10.83 -37.48 11.84
CA ASN A 6 11.18 -36.76 10.64
C ASN A 6 11.30 -35.25 10.93
N LYS A 7 12.55 -34.80 11.02
CA LYS A 7 13.14 -33.47 10.77
C LYS A 7 12.22 -32.25 10.97
N SER A 8 12.56 -31.51 12.01
CA SER A 8 12.16 -30.14 12.31
C SER A 8 11.95 -29.28 11.06
N THR A 9 10.70 -28.88 10.81
CA THR A 9 10.41 -27.68 10.03
C THR A 9 11.01 -26.50 10.79
N GLN A 10 12.21 -26.05 10.39
CA GLN A 10 12.72 -24.77 10.86
C GLN A 10 11.83 -23.70 10.23
N TYR A 11 10.84 -23.24 10.99
CA TYR A 11 10.25 -21.95 10.75
C TYR A 11 11.40 -20.95 10.88
N TYR A 12 11.75 -20.26 9.80
CA TYR A 12 12.60 -19.08 9.90
C TYR A 12 11.94 -18.18 10.93
N ALA A 13 12.59 -17.99 12.08
CA ALA A 13 12.19 -16.97 13.03
C ALA A 13 12.29 -15.66 12.28
N LEU A 14 11.14 -15.11 11.88
CA LEU A 14 11.07 -13.73 11.43
C LEU A 14 11.60 -12.93 12.61
N ASP A 15 12.73 -12.28 12.39
CA ASP A 15 13.32 -11.35 13.33
C ASP A 15 12.25 -10.31 13.69
N GLU A 16 11.66 -10.45 14.88
CA GLU A 16 10.57 -9.60 15.36
C GLU A 16 11.01 -8.13 15.39
N THR A 17 12.32 -7.85 15.44
CA THR A 17 12.84 -6.48 15.35
C THR A 17 12.74 -5.88 13.94
N LYS A 18 12.79 -6.70 12.87
CA LYS A 18 12.51 -6.23 11.49
C LYS A 18 11.04 -5.92 11.24
N CYS A 19 10.13 -6.61 11.92
CA CYS A 19 8.70 -6.32 11.83
C CYS A 19 8.33 -5.07 12.65
N MET A 20 9.05 -4.80 13.74
CA MET A 20 8.86 -3.60 14.57
C MET A 20 9.27 -2.29 13.88
N ASP A 21 10.25 -2.32 12.98
CA ASP A 21 10.60 -1.17 12.12
C ASP A 21 9.54 -0.85 11.05
N TYR A 22 8.50 -1.67 10.92
CA TYR A 22 7.37 -1.38 10.05
C TYR A 22 6.37 -0.40 10.69
N TYR A 23 6.32 -0.37 12.03
CA TYR A 23 5.35 0.40 12.81
C TYR A 23 5.65 1.90 13.04
N PRO A 24 6.83 2.51 12.73
CA PRO A 24 6.98 3.96 12.77
C PRO A 24 6.33 4.71 11.58
N ARG A 25 5.76 4.01 10.59
CA ARG A 25 5.26 4.63 9.33
C ARG A 25 3.88 5.27 9.37
N MET A 26 3.10 5.08 10.44
CA MET A 26 1.74 5.66 10.54
C MET A 26 1.73 7.19 10.70
N GLU A 27 2.87 7.85 10.93
CA GLU A 27 2.95 9.32 10.91
C GLU A 27 3.45 9.84 9.55
N THR A 28 4.14 9.01 8.76
CA THR A 28 4.76 9.40 7.49
C THR A 28 3.75 9.66 6.38
N TRP A 29 2.58 9.01 6.42
CA TRP A 29 1.57 9.18 5.37
C TRP A 29 1.06 10.62 5.26
N ARG A 30 1.07 11.40 6.34
CA ARG A 30 0.68 12.82 6.29
C ARG A 30 1.67 13.63 5.46
N LYS A 31 2.97 13.34 5.61
CA LYS A 31 4.03 13.93 4.80
C LYS A 31 3.90 13.49 3.35
N ASN A 32 3.75 12.18 3.11
CA ASN A 32 3.62 11.63 1.75
C ASN A 32 2.40 12.20 1.02
N LEU A 33 1.25 12.32 1.71
CA LEU A 33 0.05 12.95 1.17
C LEU A 33 0.32 14.40 0.79
N LYS A 34 0.97 15.17 1.66
CA LYS A 34 1.33 16.56 1.39
C LYS A 34 2.26 16.66 0.17
N ASP A 35 3.28 15.81 0.09
CA ASP A 35 4.22 15.78 -1.04
C ASP A 35 3.51 15.43 -2.36
N GLN A 36 2.55 14.49 -2.33
CA GLN A 36 1.74 14.15 -3.51
C GLN A 36 0.80 15.30 -3.93
N MET A 37 0.18 15.96 -2.96
CA MET A 37 -0.66 17.15 -3.20
C MET A 37 0.15 18.28 -3.83
N ASP A 38 1.34 18.56 -3.29
CA ASP A 38 2.24 19.60 -3.79
C ASP A 38 2.72 19.26 -5.22
N LYS A 39 3.09 18.00 -5.50
CA LYS A 39 3.45 17.53 -6.86
C LYS A 39 2.32 17.71 -7.87
N LYS A 40 1.07 17.51 -7.45
CA LYS A 40 -0.11 17.69 -8.31
C LYS A 40 -0.66 19.12 -8.31
N GLY A 41 -0.13 20.02 -7.49
CA GLY A 41 -0.65 21.38 -7.34
C GLY A 41 -2.07 21.43 -6.76
N VAL A 42 -2.47 20.43 -5.97
CA VAL A 42 -3.83 20.31 -5.41
C VAL A 42 -3.86 20.83 -3.98
N THR A 43 -4.77 21.75 -3.69
CA THR A 43 -4.96 22.26 -2.32
C THR A 43 -5.77 21.28 -1.47
N ALA A 44 -5.57 21.31 -0.14
CA ALA A 44 -6.36 20.49 0.79
C ALA A 44 -7.87 20.71 0.66
N ARG A 45 -8.28 21.95 0.36
CA ARG A 45 -9.68 22.30 0.12
C ARG A 45 -10.22 21.64 -1.15
N ALA A 46 -9.48 21.76 -2.26
CA ALA A 46 -9.87 21.14 -3.53
C ALA A 46 -9.97 19.62 -3.40
N LEU A 47 -8.97 18.98 -2.77
CA LEU A 47 -8.99 17.55 -2.51
C LEU A 47 -10.18 17.14 -1.64
N SER A 48 -10.48 17.90 -0.57
CA SER A 48 -11.63 17.61 0.29
C SER A 48 -12.95 17.61 -0.48
N LEU A 49 -13.14 18.59 -1.37
CA LEU A 49 -14.34 18.69 -2.19
C LEU A 49 -14.42 17.56 -3.23
N ALA A 50 -13.30 17.21 -3.86
CA ALA A 50 -13.24 16.13 -4.85
C ALA A 50 -13.64 14.77 -4.26
N ILE A 51 -13.27 14.50 -3.00
CA ILE A 51 -13.67 13.29 -2.27
C ILE A 51 -15.05 13.42 -1.57
N GLY A 52 -15.82 14.46 -1.87
CA GLY A 52 -17.18 14.66 -1.34
C GLY A 52 -17.23 14.96 0.17
N LYS A 53 -16.17 15.53 0.75
CA LYS A 53 -16.10 15.92 2.17
C LYS A 53 -16.20 17.44 2.35
N SER A 54 -16.32 17.89 3.59
CA SER A 54 -16.36 19.32 3.91
C SER A 54 -15.04 20.01 3.53
N PRO A 55 -15.05 21.32 3.17
CA PRO A 55 -13.88 22.04 2.66
C PRO A 55 -12.63 21.97 3.54
N ASP A 56 -12.81 21.77 4.86
CA ASP A 56 -11.73 21.73 5.84
C ASP A 56 -11.30 20.31 6.21
N TYR A 57 -11.92 19.28 5.63
CA TYR A 57 -11.76 17.89 6.05
C TYR A 57 -10.29 17.45 5.96
N VAL A 58 -9.65 17.57 4.79
CA VAL A 58 -8.25 17.17 4.60
C VAL A 58 -7.32 18.00 5.49
N ASN A 59 -7.61 19.29 5.68
CA ASN A 59 -6.83 20.14 6.59
C ASN A 59 -6.91 19.68 8.05
N LYS A 60 -8.09 19.26 8.52
CA LYS A 60 -8.28 18.69 9.86
C LYS A 60 -7.64 17.32 9.97
N MET A 61 -7.77 16.51 8.93
CA MET A 61 -7.20 15.17 8.83
C MET A 61 -5.67 15.19 8.94
N LEU A 62 -5.02 16.11 8.23
CA LEU A 62 -3.56 16.29 8.30
C LEU A 62 -3.06 16.77 9.67
N LYS A 63 -3.94 17.19 10.58
CA LYS A 63 -3.55 17.70 11.91
C LYS A 63 -3.97 16.80 13.05
N ASN A 64 -5.18 16.24 12.98
CA ASN A 64 -5.91 15.86 14.19
C ASN A 64 -6.42 14.42 14.19
N PHE A 65 -6.41 13.69 13.07
CA PHE A 65 -6.94 12.33 13.04
C PHE A 65 -6.39 11.50 11.88
N THR A 66 -6.70 10.21 11.90
CA THR A 66 -6.42 9.26 10.81
C THR A 66 -7.76 8.87 10.16
N PRO A 67 -7.92 9.00 8.84
CA PRO A 67 -9.19 8.72 8.18
C PRO A 67 -9.40 7.20 8.04
N THR A 68 -10.60 6.80 7.59
CA THR A 68 -10.89 5.40 7.23
C THR A 68 -10.14 4.98 5.97
N ILE A 69 -10.00 3.67 5.75
CA ILE A 69 -9.36 3.14 4.54
C ILE A 69 -10.11 3.52 3.26
N GLU A 70 -11.43 3.67 3.32
CA GLU A 70 -12.27 4.13 2.21
C GLU A 70 -11.89 5.55 1.79
N VAL A 71 -11.67 6.43 2.75
CA VAL A 71 -11.24 7.81 2.50
C VAL A 71 -9.80 7.84 1.97
N PHE A 72 -8.91 6.98 2.48
CA PHE A 72 -7.57 6.82 1.91
C PHE A 72 -7.61 6.39 0.44
N SER A 73 -8.45 5.40 0.11
CA SER A 73 -8.65 4.93 -1.27
C SER A 73 -9.19 6.02 -2.19
N ALA A 74 -10.17 6.81 -1.72
CA ALA A 74 -10.70 7.93 -2.47
C ALA A 74 -9.64 9.03 -2.71
N ILE A 75 -8.82 9.33 -1.70
CA ILE A 75 -7.71 10.28 -1.83
C ILE A 75 -6.67 9.79 -2.83
N SER A 76 -6.24 8.53 -2.73
CA SER A 76 -5.24 7.99 -3.65
C SER A 76 -5.76 7.98 -5.09
N HIS A 77 -7.03 7.61 -5.29
CA HIS A 77 -7.67 7.65 -6.61
C HIS A 77 -7.68 9.06 -7.20
N GLU A 78 -8.09 10.08 -6.42
CA GLU A 78 -8.08 11.48 -6.86
C GLU A 78 -6.64 11.97 -7.17
N LEU A 79 -5.68 11.54 -6.36
CA LEU A 79 -4.27 11.83 -6.57
C LEU A 79 -3.60 10.91 -7.61
N GLY A 80 -4.35 10.04 -8.30
CA GLY A 80 -3.81 9.12 -9.31
C GLY A 80 -2.66 8.25 -8.79
N SER A 81 -2.68 7.96 -7.49
CA SER A 81 -1.74 7.10 -6.77
C SER A 81 -2.48 5.89 -6.21
N ASN A 82 -1.73 4.93 -5.66
CA ASN A 82 -2.31 3.84 -4.90
C ASN A 82 -2.19 4.11 -3.38
N VAL A 83 -2.96 3.38 -2.59
CA VAL A 83 -2.95 3.53 -1.11
C VAL A 83 -1.57 3.25 -0.53
N GLY A 84 -0.81 2.30 -1.09
CA GLY A 84 0.57 2.01 -0.70
C GLY A 84 1.48 3.23 -0.86
N ASP A 85 1.36 3.99 -1.94
CA ASP A 85 2.17 5.21 -2.15
C ASP A 85 1.94 6.25 -1.05
N LEU A 86 0.72 6.32 -0.50
CA LEU A 86 0.42 7.20 0.64
C LEU A 86 1.12 6.71 1.91
N PHE A 87 1.10 5.41 2.20
CA PHE A 87 1.69 4.87 3.43
C PHE A 87 3.22 4.75 3.38
N TYR A 88 3.77 4.34 2.25
CA TYR A 88 5.20 4.03 2.11
C TYR A 88 6.00 5.12 1.39
N GLY A 89 5.34 6.06 0.70
CA GLY A 89 6.03 7.06 -0.12
C GLY A 89 6.86 6.38 -1.23
N SER A 90 7.99 6.99 -1.59
CA SER A 90 8.97 6.43 -2.53
C SER A 90 9.74 5.22 -1.99
N ASP A 91 9.62 4.95 -0.69
CA ASP A 91 10.38 3.90 0.01
C ASP A 91 9.55 2.60 0.15
N GLY A 92 8.40 2.54 -0.54
CA GLY A 92 7.64 1.32 -0.72
C GLY A 92 8.38 0.30 -1.60
N PRO A 93 7.98 -0.98 -1.57
CA PRO A 93 8.49 -1.95 -2.52
C PRO A 93 8.25 -1.44 -3.95
N ASP A 94 9.35 -1.23 -4.69
CA ASP A 94 9.28 -0.78 -6.07
C ASP A 94 8.75 -1.91 -6.96
N HIS A 95 7.49 -1.79 -7.37
CA HIS A 95 6.84 -2.71 -8.29
C HIS A 95 6.89 -2.23 -9.74
N SER A 96 7.56 -1.11 -10.04
CA SER A 96 7.56 -0.51 -11.39
C SER A 96 8.06 -1.48 -12.46
N GLN A 97 9.14 -2.21 -12.16
CA GLN A 97 9.69 -3.22 -13.06
C GLN A 97 8.74 -4.40 -13.24
N LEU A 98 8.14 -4.90 -12.15
CA LEU A 98 7.16 -5.99 -12.20
C LEU A 98 5.93 -5.59 -13.03
N ILE A 99 5.39 -4.39 -12.82
CA ILE A 99 4.24 -3.86 -13.56
C ILE A 99 4.60 -3.69 -15.05
N LYS A 100 5.79 -3.17 -15.34
CA LYS A 100 6.28 -3.02 -16.72
C LYS A 100 6.37 -4.37 -17.42
N ASP A 101 6.98 -5.36 -16.78
CA ASP A 101 7.13 -6.70 -17.34
C ASP A 101 5.76 -7.36 -17.51
N PHE A 102 4.88 -7.25 -16.53
CA PHE A 102 3.51 -7.76 -16.61
C PHE A 102 2.71 -7.15 -17.77
N ASN A 103 2.85 -5.85 -18.01
CA ASN A 103 2.17 -5.16 -19.10
C ASN A 103 2.66 -5.56 -20.50
N GLN A 104 3.89 -6.07 -20.60
CA GLN A 104 4.47 -6.57 -21.86
C GLN A 104 4.03 -7.99 -22.21
N LEU A 105 3.39 -8.70 -21.28
CA LEU A 105 2.92 -10.07 -21.49
C LEU A 105 1.68 -10.12 -22.38
N SER A 106 1.47 -11.29 -23.01
CA SER A 106 0.22 -11.60 -23.68
C SER A 106 -0.94 -11.70 -22.69
N GLU A 107 -2.17 -11.53 -23.15
CA GLU A 107 -3.36 -11.67 -22.29
C GLU A 107 -3.51 -13.07 -21.69
N ASP A 108 -3.03 -14.11 -22.37
CA ASP A 108 -3.08 -15.47 -21.85
C ASP A 108 -2.01 -15.71 -20.76
N ASP A 109 -0.81 -15.15 -20.93
CA ASP A 109 0.23 -15.19 -19.89
C ASP A 109 -0.18 -14.41 -18.64
N LYS A 110 -0.80 -13.23 -18.82
CA LYS A 110 -1.37 -12.46 -17.70
C LYS A 110 -2.39 -13.28 -16.91
N LYS A 111 -3.29 -14.02 -17.58
CA LYS A 111 -4.27 -14.90 -16.91
C LYS A 111 -3.60 -16.03 -16.13
N VAL A 112 -2.52 -16.60 -16.64
CA VAL A 112 -1.77 -17.65 -15.92
C VAL A 112 -1.16 -17.09 -14.65
N ILE A 113 -0.50 -15.93 -14.73
CA ILE A 113 0.09 -15.27 -13.56
C ILE A 113 -0.98 -14.92 -12.53
N LEU A 114 -2.12 -14.37 -12.96
CA LEU A 114 -3.22 -14.06 -12.06
C LEU A 114 -3.75 -15.32 -11.34
N ARG A 115 -3.90 -16.44 -12.05
CA ARG A 115 -4.27 -17.72 -11.43
C ARG A 115 -3.24 -18.22 -10.41
N MET A 116 -1.95 -18.02 -10.67
CA MET A 116 -0.90 -18.36 -9.71
C MET A 116 -1.02 -17.51 -8.43
N ILE A 117 -1.24 -16.20 -8.59
CA ILE A 117 -1.45 -15.27 -7.46
C ILE A 117 -2.68 -15.69 -6.65
N ASP A 118 -3.81 -15.97 -7.31
CA ASP A 118 -5.03 -16.42 -6.65
C ASP A 118 -4.81 -17.71 -5.85
N GLY A 119 -4.02 -18.65 -6.41
CA GLY A 119 -3.65 -19.89 -5.73
C GLY A 119 -2.82 -19.69 -4.46
N PHE A 120 -2.04 -18.60 -4.37
CA PHE A 120 -1.29 -18.25 -3.16
C PHE A 120 -2.11 -17.49 -2.12
N SER A 121 -3.19 -16.81 -2.53
CA SER A 121 -4.08 -16.06 -1.64
C SER A 121 -5.10 -16.91 -0.90
N GLN A 122 -5.33 -18.16 -1.33
CA GLN A 122 -6.21 -19.09 -0.62
C GLN A 122 -5.44 -19.77 0.52
N LYS A 123 -5.48 -19.16 1.71
CA LYS A 123 -5.13 -19.78 3.00
C LYS A 123 -6.33 -19.80 3.92
#